data_AF-A0A653VEU1-F1
#
_entry.id   AF-A0A653VEU1-F1
#
_cell.length_a   1.000
_cell.length_b   1.000
_cell.length_c   1.000
_cell.angle_alpha   90.00
_cell.angle_beta   90.00
_cell.angle_gamma   90.00
#
_symmetry.space_group_name_H-M   'P 1'
#
loop_
_entity.id
_entity.type
_entity.pdbx_description
1 polymer ?
#
loop_
_entity_poly.entity_id
_entity_poly.type
_entity_poly.pdbx_seq_one_letter_code
_entity_poly.pdbx_strand_id
1 'polypeptide(L)'
;MNSDPLATKTIHGNAGTGVAPEAGAVAPRPPEASDEPAARERAAKAPAKTTGKKDQPYFDPVAYGNGPDDSVEPTEADENAAITHHTANIGGEKIAYTATVGHLVTVDPSSSKPDAKMFYVAFTKDGAKEEARPLTFFYNGGPGSSSVFVLLGSFAPRRIRTAMPSFTPPAPYEMEDNPDSLLDKSDLIFINPVGTGYSAAIAPNKNRDFWGVDQDANSIKQFIKRYLTKNNRWNSPKFLFGESYGTARSCVLAYRLHEDGVDLNGITLQSSILDYRQAGNPVGALPTAAADAWYHKKLGVHPTPTNLLNFMEEVAEFARTDYLNALRKFPQTDDEVVEKLAEYTGIDKVTLLAWSLDIAAYDSRGNSLFLTTLLKSKGESLGSYDGRVTAISTGIAGKIDPNSGGNDPTMTAVSGVYTSMWNTYLNEQLKFTSTSSFTDLNDQAFLNWDFKHTDPTGKEKGVDAKGNIVLYTAGDLAAVMALNVDLKVLSANGMYDFVTPFYQTILDLQQMPLIDKTVRQNLSATFYPSGHMVYLDGGSRTQLKADLAKMYSEATSNHEAMSRIITLQKITADKAGKALSPENAQ
;
A
#
# COMPACT_ATOMS: atom_id res chain seq x y z
N MET A 1 -41.04 2.84 1.57
CA MET A 1 -39.90 2.02 2.05
C MET A 1 -38.67 2.88 1.85
N ASN A 2 -38.32 3.65 2.88
CA ASN A 2 -37.33 4.71 2.81
C ASN A 2 -35.94 4.13 3.10
N SER A 3 -35.02 4.34 2.17
CA SER A 3 -33.58 4.15 2.32
C SER A 3 -32.98 5.38 3.02
N ASP A 4 -32.40 5.17 4.19
CA ASP A 4 -31.71 6.19 4.97
C ASP A 4 -30.19 6.12 4.67
N PRO A 5 -29.55 7.20 4.20
CA PRO A 5 -28.12 7.20 3.88
C PRO A 5 -27.26 7.22 5.14
N LEU A 6 -26.19 6.44 5.12
CA LEU A 6 -25.17 6.40 6.17
C LEU A 6 -24.57 7.79 6.39
N ALA A 7 -24.64 8.27 7.64
CA ALA A 7 -24.11 9.54 8.08
C ALA A 7 -22.59 9.63 7.90
N THR A 8 -22.16 10.46 6.96
CA THR A 8 -20.83 11.05 6.86
C THR A 8 -20.60 11.94 8.08
N LYS A 9 -19.64 11.60 8.95
CA LYS A 9 -19.22 12.50 10.04
C LYS A 9 -18.23 13.54 9.51
N THR A 10 -18.67 14.79 9.61
CA THR A 10 -17.95 16.05 9.40
C THR A 10 -16.59 16.08 10.12
N ILE A 11 -15.52 16.47 9.42
CA ILE A 11 -14.19 16.76 9.98
C ILE A 11 -14.13 18.23 10.42
N HIS A 12 -13.78 18.47 11.68
CA HIS A 12 -13.43 19.81 12.18
C HIS A 12 -12.01 20.19 11.75
N GLY A 13 -11.88 21.18 10.86
CA GLY A 13 -10.64 21.91 10.66
C GLY A 13 -10.46 22.94 11.75
N ASN A 14 -9.36 22.87 12.51
CA ASN A 14 -9.01 23.89 13.49
C ASN A 14 -7.84 24.73 12.96
N ALA A 15 -8.13 25.99 12.62
CA ALA A 15 -7.15 26.99 12.24
C ALA A 15 -6.55 27.61 13.52
N GLY A 16 -5.27 27.33 13.78
CA GLY A 16 -4.49 27.94 14.85
C GLY A 16 -3.70 29.13 14.34
N THR A 17 -4.10 30.33 14.77
CA THR A 17 -3.45 31.62 14.53
C THR A 17 -2.10 31.75 15.22
N GLY A 18 -1.12 32.34 14.54
CA GLY A 18 0.24 32.53 15.02
C GLY A 18 0.40 33.66 16.06
N VAL A 19 1.42 33.50 16.91
CA VAL A 19 2.04 34.57 17.70
C VAL A 19 3.55 34.32 17.75
N ALA A 20 4.33 35.34 17.41
CA ALA A 20 5.79 35.36 17.36
C ALA A 20 6.43 35.43 18.77
N PRO A 21 7.71 35.06 18.94
CA PRO A 21 8.51 35.52 20.07
C PRO A 21 9.59 36.52 19.65
N GLU A 22 9.67 37.61 20.42
CA GLU A 22 10.75 38.61 20.37
C GLU A 22 12.06 38.08 20.96
N ALA A 23 13.15 38.61 20.43
CA ALA A 23 14.53 38.35 20.80
C ALA A 23 14.96 39.12 22.06
N GLY A 24 15.85 38.51 22.85
CA GLY A 24 16.59 39.19 23.92
C GLY A 24 17.93 38.51 24.16
N ALA A 25 19.00 39.11 23.64
CA ALA A 25 20.38 38.71 23.84
C ALA A 25 21.02 39.53 24.97
N VAL A 26 21.76 38.89 25.89
CA VAL A 26 22.83 39.55 26.67
C VAL A 26 23.96 38.54 26.91
N ALA A 27 25.19 38.98 26.65
CA ALA A 27 26.45 38.23 26.72
C ALA A 27 27.31 38.70 27.95
N PRO A 28 28.61 38.33 28.11
CA PRO A 28 29.12 37.56 29.26
C PRO A 28 30.18 38.31 30.10
N ARG A 29 30.66 37.72 31.22
CA ARG A 29 31.91 38.12 31.93
C ARG A 29 32.37 37.08 33.00
N PRO A 30 33.63 37.11 33.51
CA PRO A 30 34.70 36.13 33.22
C PRO A 30 35.25 35.43 34.52
N PRO A 31 36.36 34.66 34.49
CA PRO A 31 36.64 33.59 35.46
C PRO A 31 37.55 34.01 36.63
N GLU A 32 37.47 33.27 37.73
CA GLU A 32 38.48 33.25 38.81
C GLU A 32 38.94 31.82 39.11
N ALA A 33 40.21 31.72 39.46
CA ALA A 33 41.02 30.51 39.53
C ALA A 33 41.24 30.02 40.97
N SER A 34 41.65 28.75 41.02
CA SER A 34 42.43 28.02 42.06
C SER A 34 41.84 27.85 43.46
N ASP A 35 41.61 26.59 43.84
CA ASP A 35 42.46 25.91 44.83
C ASP A 35 42.16 24.40 44.88
N GLU A 36 43.19 23.57 44.74
CA GLU A 36 43.20 22.15 45.13
C GLU A 36 43.41 22.04 46.65
N PRO A 37 42.85 21.01 47.32
CA PRO A 37 43.72 19.90 47.66
C PRO A 37 43.10 18.48 47.67
N ALA A 38 43.99 17.52 47.40
CA ALA A 38 44.10 16.19 48.00
C ALA A 38 43.03 15.11 47.71
N ALA A 39 43.37 14.30 46.70
CA ALA A 39 43.37 12.83 46.68
C ALA A 39 42.44 12.06 47.66
N ARG A 40 41.34 11.53 47.09
CA ARG A 40 40.82 10.20 47.45
C ARG A 40 40.52 9.44 46.17
N GLU A 41 41.23 8.33 45.97
CA GLU A 41 40.96 7.34 44.94
C GLU A 41 39.48 6.90 44.98
N ARG A 42 38.72 7.33 43.99
CA ARG A 42 37.56 6.59 43.50
C ARG A 42 37.95 6.06 42.13
N ALA A 43 38.07 4.74 42.04
CA ALA A 43 38.14 4.04 40.76
C ALA A 43 36.92 4.43 39.92
N ALA A 44 37.11 5.40 39.02
CA ALA A 44 36.16 5.72 37.99
C ALA A 44 36.18 4.54 37.02
N LYS A 45 35.13 3.69 37.08
CA LYS A 45 34.80 2.83 35.95
C LYS A 45 34.69 3.74 34.74
N ALA A 46 35.65 3.61 33.81
CA ALA A 46 35.54 4.19 32.49
C ALA A 46 34.12 3.89 31.94
N PRO A 47 33.45 4.85 31.28
CA PRO A 47 32.17 4.57 30.67
C PRO A 47 32.40 3.38 29.73
N ALA A 48 31.66 2.30 29.97
CA ALA A 48 31.67 1.16 29.09
C ALA A 48 31.40 1.69 27.69
N LYS A 49 32.39 1.61 26.81
CA LYS A 49 32.17 1.76 25.37
C LYS A 49 31.06 0.77 25.04
N THR A 50 29.86 1.27 24.79
CA THR A 50 28.80 0.48 24.16
C THR A 50 29.36 0.09 22.79
N THR A 51 29.94 -1.09 22.69
CA THR A 51 30.26 -1.71 21.42
C THR A 51 28.92 -1.91 20.73
N GLY A 52 28.55 -0.98 19.85
CA GLY A 52 27.35 -1.12 19.02
C GLY A 52 27.38 -2.48 18.34
N LYS A 53 26.21 -3.11 18.21
CA LYS A 53 26.10 -4.39 17.47
C LYS A 53 26.75 -4.21 16.10
N LYS A 54 27.65 -5.12 15.74
CA LYS A 54 28.39 -5.02 14.48
C LYS A 54 27.48 -5.45 13.32
N ASP A 55 27.48 -4.67 12.26
CA ASP A 55 26.80 -5.03 11.01
C ASP A 55 27.38 -6.31 10.41
N GLN A 56 26.51 -7.06 9.73
CA GLN A 56 26.78 -8.32 9.07
C GLN A 56 26.40 -8.15 7.60
N PRO A 57 27.35 -7.76 6.71
CA PRO A 57 27.10 -7.69 5.29
C PRO A 57 26.86 -9.09 4.72
N TYR A 58 26.08 -9.17 3.64
CA TYR A 58 25.85 -10.43 2.92
C TYR A 58 25.94 -10.23 1.40
N PHE A 59 26.64 -11.14 0.75
CA PHE A 59 26.66 -11.27 -0.71
C PHE A 59 25.91 -12.56 -1.06
N ASP A 60 24.85 -12.41 -1.85
CA ASP A 60 24.04 -13.53 -2.35
C ASP A 60 24.57 -14.01 -3.71
N PRO A 61 25.16 -15.22 -3.77
CA PRO A 61 25.67 -15.79 -5.01
C PRO A 61 24.58 -16.46 -5.87
N VAL A 62 23.35 -16.57 -5.39
CA VAL A 62 22.27 -17.28 -6.11
C VAL A 62 21.79 -16.45 -7.30
N ALA A 63 21.61 -17.15 -8.43
CA ALA A 63 21.04 -16.58 -9.65
C ALA A 63 19.51 -16.72 -9.63
N TYR A 64 18.78 -15.61 -9.58
CA TYR A 64 17.32 -15.60 -9.59
C TYR A 64 16.81 -15.28 -11.00
N GLY A 65 16.24 -16.28 -11.67
CA GLY A 65 15.51 -16.10 -12.92
C GLY A 65 14.08 -15.59 -12.66
N ASN A 66 13.60 -14.68 -13.52
CA ASN A 66 12.25 -14.10 -13.43
C ASN A 66 11.29 -14.65 -14.50
N GLY A 67 11.75 -15.58 -15.34
CA GLY A 67 10.93 -16.27 -16.32
C GLY A 67 9.95 -17.24 -15.67
N PRO A 68 8.89 -17.63 -16.38
CA PRO A 68 7.83 -18.49 -15.84
C PRO A 68 8.31 -19.89 -15.46
N ASP A 69 9.33 -20.41 -16.15
CA ASP A 69 9.85 -21.76 -15.95
C ASP A 69 11.15 -21.78 -15.13
N ASP A 70 11.55 -20.63 -14.58
CA ASP A 70 12.73 -20.50 -13.73
C ASP A 70 12.45 -20.97 -12.30
N SER A 71 13.51 -21.42 -11.64
CA SER A 71 13.55 -21.84 -10.23
C SER A 71 15.00 -21.83 -9.74
N VAL A 72 15.20 -21.78 -8.42
CA VAL A 72 16.50 -22.05 -7.79
C VAL A 72 16.62 -23.52 -7.41
N GLU A 73 17.84 -24.00 -7.23
CA GLU A 73 18.08 -25.40 -6.87
C GLU A 73 17.68 -25.68 -5.41
N PRO A 74 17.25 -26.90 -5.04
CA PRO A 74 16.89 -27.24 -3.67
C PRO A 74 18.04 -27.04 -2.68
N THR A 75 19.29 -27.13 -3.15
CA THR A 75 20.50 -26.86 -2.36
C THR A 75 20.70 -25.38 -2.01
N GLU A 76 19.95 -24.48 -2.64
CA GLU A 76 20.01 -23.02 -2.46
C GLU A 76 18.86 -22.51 -1.56
N ALA A 77 18.15 -23.42 -0.88
CA ALA A 77 17.06 -23.12 0.05
C ALA A 77 17.54 -22.62 1.43
N ASP A 78 18.63 -21.86 1.48
CA ASP A 78 19.10 -21.18 2.68
C ASP A 78 18.30 -19.89 2.96
N GLU A 79 18.30 -19.45 4.22
CA GLU A 79 17.67 -18.21 4.66
C GLU A 79 18.70 -17.20 5.17
N ASN A 80 19.68 -16.88 4.33
CA ASN A 80 20.73 -15.91 4.63
C ASN A 80 20.22 -14.47 4.56
N ALA A 81 20.87 -13.58 5.30
CA ALA A 81 20.53 -12.16 5.34
C ALA A 81 21.72 -11.27 5.70
N ALA A 82 21.71 -10.05 5.16
CA ALA A 82 22.46 -8.94 5.71
C ALA A 82 21.72 -8.36 6.92
N ILE A 83 22.46 -7.98 7.97
CA ILE A 83 21.93 -7.36 9.18
C ILE A 83 22.70 -6.07 9.45
N THR A 84 21.99 -4.95 9.52
CA THR A 84 22.59 -3.64 9.78
C THR A 84 21.85 -2.90 10.90
N HIS A 85 22.57 -2.07 11.66
CA HIS A 85 22.02 -1.39 12.84
C HIS A 85 22.06 0.12 12.66
N HIS A 86 20.94 0.78 12.92
CA HIS A 86 20.71 2.17 12.56
C HIS A 86 19.95 2.93 13.65
N THR A 87 19.84 4.24 13.46
CA THR A 87 18.94 5.09 14.24
C THR A 87 18.20 6.05 13.34
N ALA A 88 16.91 6.27 13.60
CA ALA A 88 16.09 7.28 12.93
C ALA A 88 15.46 8.23 13.95
N ASN A 89 15.15 9.46 13.54
CA ASN A 89 14.38 10.41 14.33
C ASN A 89 12.96 10.50 13.76
N ILE A 90 11.97 10.00 14.50
CA ILE A 90 10.58 9.90 14.04
C ILE A 90 9.68 10.47 15.13
N GLY A 91 8.82 11.43 14.81
CA GLY A 91 7.93 12.06 15.78
C GLY A 91 8.65 12.73 16.97
N GLY A 92 9.89 13.18 16.79
CA GLY A 92 10.73 13.74 17.85
C GLY A 92 11.44 12.70 18.73
N GLU A 93 11.22 11.40 18.49
CA GLU A 93 11.89 10.31 19.21
C GLU A 93 13.03 9.72 18.39
N LYS A 94 14.17 9.47 19.04
CA LYS A 94 15.27 8.69 18.46
C LYS A 94 14.98 7.20 18.62
N ILE A 95 14.82 6.50 17.50
CA ILE A 95 14.51 5.08 17.45
C ILE A 95 15.74 4.33 16.94
N ALA A 96 16.30 3.45 17.78
CA ALA A 96 17.27 2.46 17.35
C ALA A 96 16.54 1.29 16.66
N TYR A 97 17.06 0.84 15.53
CA TYR A 97 16.44 -0.23 14.77
C TYR A 97 17.46 -1.12 14.05
N THR A 98 17.05 -2.35 13.82
CA THR A 98 17.79 -3.33 13.02
C THR A 98 17.10 -3.46 11.67
N ALA A 99 17.88 -3.38 10.58
CA ALA A 99 17.44 -3.71 9.24
C ALA A 99 17.95 -5.11 8.87
N THR A 100 17.05 -5.98 8.43
CA THR A 100 17.35 -7.33 7.97
C THR A 100 16.94 -7.44 6.51
N VAL A 101 17.87 -7.84 5.65
CA VAL A 101 17.61 -8.00 4.22
C VAL A 101 18.09 -9.35 3.75
N GLY A 102 17.19 -10.16 3.19
CA GLY A 102 17.54 -11.51 2.78
C GLY A 102 16.31 -12.33 2.47
N HIS A 103 16.37 -13.63 2.74
CA HIS A 103 15.34 -14.56 2.30
C HIS A 103 14.70 -15.33 3.45
N LEU A 104 13.44 -15.68 3.26
CA LEU A 104 12.80 -16.78 3.96
C LEU A 104 12.40 -17.85 2.95
N VAL A 105 12.43 -19.10 3.39
CA VAL A 105 11.99 -20.23 2.59
C VAL A 105 10.60 -20.63 3.03
N THR A 106 9.65 -20.56 2.10
CA THR A 106 8.32 -21.10 2.29
C THR A 106 8.33 -22.61 2.08
N VAL A 107 7.30 -23.29 2.56
CA VAL A 107 7.18 -24.73 2.45
C VAL A 107 5.79 -25.11 1.97
N ASP A 108 5.72 -26.21 1.23
CA ASP A 108 4.46 -26.83 0.87
C ASP A 108 3.71 -27.25 2.15
N PRO A 109 2.44 -26.84 2.33
CA PRO A 109 1.72 -27.07 3.58
C PRO A 109 1.54 -28.55 3.96
N SER A 110 1.55 -29.46 2.97
CA SER A 110 1.28 -30.88 3.19
C SER A 110 2.55 -31.70 3.40
N SER A 111 3.53 -31.52 2.52
CA SER A 111 4.78 -32.27 2.51
C SER A 111 5.89 -31.63 3.35
N SER A 112 5.72 -30.36 3.75
CA SER A 112 6.72 -29.55 4.47
C SER A 112 8.05 -29.39 3.72
N LYS A 113 8.08 -29.66 2.42
CA LYS A 113 9.27 -29.45 1.58
C LYS A 113 9.39 -27.97 1.20
N PRO A 114 10.61 -27.41 1.10
CA PRO A 114 10.83 -26.08 0.52
C PRO A 114 10.15 -25.93 -0.84
N ASP A 115 9.44 -24.84 -1.06
CA ASP A 115 8.70 -24.60 -2.30
C ASP A 115 9.05 -23.27 -2.99
N ALA A 116 9.38 -22.22 -2.23
CA ALA A 116 9.90 -20.96 -2.74
C ALA A 116 10.88 -20.29 -1.77
N LYS A 117 11.81 -19.51 -2.33
CA LYS A 117 12.76 -18.64 -1.62
C LYS A 117 12.34 -17.20 -1.86
N MET A 118 11.84 -16.53 -0.83
CA MET A 118 11.22 -15.21 -0.92
C MET A 118 12.08 -14.14 -0.27
N PHE A 119 12.46 -13.14 -1.06
CA PHE A 119 13.24 -11.98 -0.64
C PHE A 119 12.38 -10.97 0.12
N TYR A 120 12.94 -10.42 1.19
CA TYR A 120 12.28 -9.40 2.00
C TYR A 120 13.28 -8.40 2.59
N VAL A 121 12.75 -7.24 2.95
CA VAL A 121 13.44 -6.26 3.77
C VAL A 121 12.60 -6.00 5.01
N ALA A 122 13.20 -6.11 6.19
CA ALA A 122 12.52 -5.81 7.45
C ALA A 122 13.25 -4.72 8.23
N PHE A 123 12.49 -3.83 8.87
CA PHE A 123 12.98 -2.84 9.83
C PHE A 123 12.29 -3.07 11.17
N THR A 124 13.06 -3.43 12.19
CA THR A 124 12.54 -3.78 13.52
C THR A 124 13.09 -2.83 14.59
N LYS A 125 12.22 -2.31 15.44
CA LYS A 125 12.63 -1.46 16.57
C LYS A 125 13.33 -2.32 17.62
N ASP A 126 14.52 -1.89 18.04
CA ASP A 126 15.30 -2.60 19.04
C ASP A 126 14.64 -2.50 20.43
N GLY A 127 14.64 -3.61 21.18
CA GLY A 127 14.20 -3.65 22.58
C GLY A 127 12.69 -3.57 22.81
N ALA A 128 11.87 -3.69 21.77
CA ALA A 128 10.41 -3.73 21.91
C ALA A 128 9.93 -5.10 22.43
N LYS A 129 8.86 -5.09 23.25
CA LYS A 129 8.17 -6.32 23.69
C LYS A 129 7.21 -6.80 22.62
N GLU A 130 7.12 -8.11 22.43
CA GLU A 130 6.34 -8.75 21.35
C GLU A 130 4.88 -8.30 21.33
N GLU A 131 4.19 -8.38 22.47
CA GLU A 131 2.74 -8.19 22.58
C GLU A 131 2.33 -6.72 22.38
N ALA A 132 3.27 -5.81 22.65
CA ALA A 132 3.08 -4.37 22.50
C ALA A 132 3.58 -3.84 21.14
N ARG A 133 4.14 -4.72 20.29
CA ARG A 133 4.79 -4.31 19.05
C ARG A 133 4.11 -4.91 17.82
N PRO A 134 3.28 -4.13 17.11
CA PRO A 134 2.71 -4.54 15.84
C PRO A 134 3.75 -4.95 14.79
N LEU A 135 3.32 -5.81 13.88
CA LEU A 135 3.96 -6.10 12.60
C LEU A 135 3.08 -5.60 11.46
N THR A 136 3.68 -4.96 10.47
CA THR A 136 3.01 -4.60 9.22
C THR A 136 3.73 -5.25 8.04
N PHE A 137 2.98 -6.04 7.27
CA PHE A 137 3.46 -6.68 6.06
C PHE A 137 3.03 -5.84 4.84
N PHE A 138 4.02 -5.36 4.10
CA PHE A 138 3.87 -4.49 2.94
C PHE A 138 4.17 -5.25 1.66
N TYR A 139 3.39 -5.01 0.63
CA TYR A 139 3.65 -5.48 -0.73
C TYR A 139 2.97 -4.56 -1.74
N ASN A 140 3.64 -4.32 -2.87
CA ASN A 140 3.02 -3.69 -4.03
C ASN A 140 2.11 -4.66 -4.77
N GLY A 141 1.39 -4.13 -5.75
CA GLY A 141 0.54 -4.90 -6.65
C GLY A 141 1.28 -5.44 -7.87
N GLY A 142 0.84 -5.02 -9.05
CA GLY A 142 1.01 -5.80 -10.28
C GLY A 142 -0.28 -6.56 -10.59
N PRO A 143 -0.32 -7.87 -10.84
CA PRO A 143 0.68 -8.85 -10.40
C PRO A 143 2.03 -8.68 -11.09
N GLY A 144 3.11 -9.02 -10.37
CA GLY A 144 4.47 -8.92 -10.86
C GLY A 144 5.30 -7.73 -10.34
N SER A 145 4.81 -6.90 -9.42
CA SER A 145 5.64 -5.87 -8.78
C SER A 145 6.33 -6.38 -7.52
N SER A 146 7.62 -6.07 -7.41
CA SER A 146 8.35 -6.13 -6.14
C SER A 146 7.85 -5.05 -5.16
N SER A 147 8.21 -5.14 -3.89
CA SER A 147 7.86 -4.16 -2.85
C SER A 147 8.62 -2.82 -2.90
N VAL A 148 9.39 -2.58 -3.98
CA VAL A 148 10.32 -1.45 -4.09
C VAL A 148 9.63 -0.09 -3.94
N PHE A 149 8.42 0.09 -4.48
CA PHE A 149 7.74 1.39 -4.45
C PHE A 149 7.26 1.72 -3.04
N VAL A 150 6.57 0.79 -2.38
CA VAL A 150 6.17 1.02 -0.98
C VAL A 150 7.40 1.09 -0.06
N LEU A 151 8.48 0.34 -0.31
CA LEU A 151 9.67 0.42 0.52
C LEU A 151 10.34 1.79 0.43
N LEU A 152 10.65 2.25 -0.78
CA LEU A 152 11.43 3.48 -0.97
C LEU A 152 10.58 4.75 -0.93
N GLY A 153 9.29 4.67 -1.22
CA GLY A 153 8.41 5.84 -1.30
C GLY A 153 7.58 6.10 -0.03
N SER A 154 7.20 5.05 0.71
CA SER A 154 6.17 5.17 1.76
C SER A 154 6.74 5.39 3.17
N PHE A 155 6.85 4.32 3.97
CA PHE A 155 6.94 4.39 5.42
C PHE A 155 8.18 3.71 6.01
N ALA A 156 9.11 3.23 5.18
CA ALA A 156 10.41 2.77 5.64
C ALA A 156 11.20 3.92 6.31
N PRO A 157 12.23 3.65 7.14
CA PRO A 157 12.96 4.70 7.87
C PRO A 157 13.68 5.70 6.97
N ARG A 158 14.00 5.29 5.75
CA ARG A 158 14.59 6.11 4.69
C ARG A 158 13.65 6.10 3.50
N ARG A 159 13.59 7.21 2.77
CA ARG A 159 12.81 7.30 1.52
C ARG A 159 13.55 8.08 0.45
N ILE A 160 13.16 7.86 -0.80
CA ILE A 160 13.64 8.68 -1.91
C ILE A 160 13.03 10.08 -1.85
N ARG A 161 13.77 11.05 -2.39
CA ARG A 161 13.26 12.36 -2.75
C ARG A 161 12.85 12.36 -4.22
N THR A 162 11.65 12.84 -4.53
CA THR A 162 11.14 12.99 -5.90
C THR A 162 10.75 14.45 -6.17
N ALA A 163 10.60 14.80 -7.44
CA ALA A 163 10.08 16.10 -7.86
C ALA A 163 8.56 16.11 -8.07
N MET A 164 7.85 15.07 -7.61
CA MET A 164 6.42 14.87 -7.89
C MET A 164 5.60 16.13 -7.55
N PRO A 165 4.65 16.54 -8.42
CA PRO A 165 4.19 15.86 -9.64
C PRO A 165 5.01 16.17 -10.91
N SER A 166 6.20 16.76 -10.79
CA SER A 166 7.11 16.95 -11.94
C SER A 166 8.04 15.75 -12.14
N PHE A 167 8.60 15.64 -13.35
CA PHE A 167 9.66 14.69 -13.65
C PHE A 167 10.84 14.85 -12.68
N THR A 168 11.27 13.77 -12.03
CA THR A 168 12.48 13.79 -11.18
C THR A 168 13.71 13.81 -12.09
N PRO A 169 14.52 14.89 -12.08
CA PRO A 169 15.68 15.01 -12.99
C PRO A 169 16.67 13.85 -12.84
N PRO A 170 17.50 13.56 -13.86
CA PRO A 170 18.53 12.53 -13.76
C PRO A 170 19.50 12.76 -12.60
N ALA A 171 20.18 11.68 -12.18
CA ALA A 171 21.13 11.64 -11.08
C ALA A 171 22.11 12.84 -11.01
N PRO A 172 22.61 13.22 -9.81
CA PRO A 172 22.60 12.46 -8.55
C PRO A 172 21.25 12.47 -7.82
N TYR A 173 20.84 11.30 -7.32
CA TYR A 173 19.64 11.13 -6.50
C TYR A 173 19.99 11.07 -5.01
N GLU A 174 18.99 11.30 -4.15
CA GLU A 174 19.17 11.32 -2.69
C GLU A 174 18.13 10.45 -1.98
N MET A 175 18.61 9.73 -0.95
CA MET A 175 17.77 9.12 0.09
C MET A 175 17.77 10.02 1.32
N GLU A 176 16.60 10.34 1.85
CA GLU A 176 16.44 11.16 3.06
C GLU A 176 15.82 10.37 4.22
N ASP A 177 16.03 10.85 5.44
CA ASP A 177 15.34 10.31 6.61
C ASP A 177 13.84 10.55 6.46
N ASN A 178 13.04 9.56 6.82
CA ASN A 178 11.59 9.62 6.68
C ASN A 178 10.92 10.02 8.00
N PRO A 179 10.55 11.30 8.19
CA PRO A 179 9.84 11.71 9.41
C PRO A 179 8.46 11.07 9.52
N ASP A 180 7.89 10.62 8.40
CA ASP A 180 6.61 9.93 8.32
C ASP A 180 6.76 8.40 8.44
N SER A 181 7.94 7.87 8.78
CA SER A 181 8.14 6.41 8.88
C SER A 181 7.16 5.77 9.86
N LEU A 182 6.66 4.56 9.54
CA LEU A 182 5.76 3.80 10.40
C LEU A 182 6.49 3.04 11.53
N LEU A 183 7.81 3.15 11.59
CA LEU A 183 8.64 2.41 12.53
C LEU A 183 8.42 2.82 14.00
N ASP A 184 7.91 4.02 14.29
CA ASP A 184 7.49 4.37 15.65
C ASP A 184 6.24 3.58 16.11
N LYS A 185 5.42 3.05 15.18
CA LYS A 185 4.20 2.28 15.48
C LYS A 185 4.35 0.78 15.30
N SER A 186 5.07 0.32 14.29
CA SER A 186 5.11 -1.09 13.88
C SER A 186 6.48 -1.48 13.35
N ASP A 187 6.84 -2.76 13.45
CA ASP A 187 7.94 -3.28 12.63
C ASP A 187 7.45 -3.50 11.20
N LEU A 188 8.31 -3.17 10.23
CA LEU A 188 7.92 -3.04 8.84
C LEU A 188 8.56 -4.15 8.03
N ILE A 189 7.77 -4.99 7.37
CA ILE A 189 8.24 -6.14 6.59
C ILE A 189 7.77 -5.98 5.16
N PHE A 190 8.69 -5.78 4.23
CA PHE A 190 8.43 -5.59 2.81
C PHE A 190 8.71 -6.89 2.05
N ILE A 191 7.65 -7.50 1.52
CA ILE A 191 7.67 -8.84 0.92
C ILE A 191 7.72 -8.72 -0.60
N ASN A 192 8.61 -9.47 -1.24
CA ASN A 192 8.68 -9.56 -2.70
C ASN A 192 8.09 -10.91 -3.14
N PRO A 193 6.94 -10.94 -3.85
CA PRO A 193 6.34 -12.18 -4.35
C PRO A 193 7.27 -12.98 -5.28
N VAL A 194 6.99 -14.28 -5.44
CA VAL A 194 7.78 -15.18 -6.30
C VAL A 194 7.85 -14.66 -7.74
N GLY A 195 9.05 -14.59 -8.30
CA GLY A 195 9.33 -14.02 -9.62
C GLY A 195 9.59 -12.50 -9.61
N THR A 196 9.63 -11.86 -8.43
CA THR A 196 9.96 -10.43 -8.29
C THR A 196 11.13 -10.23 -7.33
N GLY A 197 11.82 -9.10 -7.44
CA GLY A 197 13.01 -8.78 -6.67
C GLY A 197 14.09 -9.84 -6.81
N TYR A 198 14.38 -10.52 -5.70
CA TYR A 198 15.26 -11.70 -5.62
C TYR A 198 14.51 -12.94 -5.11
N SER A 199 13.22 -13.06 -5.44
CA SER A 199 12.36 -14.17 -5.05
C SER A 199 12.15 -15.14 -6.21
N ALA A 200 12.27 -16.43 -5.95
CA ALA A 200 12.04 -17.48 -6.95
C ALA A 200 11.44 -18.74 -6.32
N ALA A 201 10.80 -19.55 -7.16
CA ALA A 201 10.41 -20.91 -6.80
C ALA A 201 11.66 -21.77 -6.53
N ILE A 202 11.49 -22.82 -5.72
CA ILE A 202 12.51 -23.86 -5.51
C ILE A 202 12.09 -25.10 -6.29
N ALA A 203 13.02 -25.67 -7.06
CA ALA A 203 12.75 -26.85 -7.87
C ALA A 203 12.23 -28.03 -6.99
N PRO A 204 11.29 -28.85 -7.49
CA PRO A 204 10.82 -28.92 -8.88
C PRO A 204 9.72 -27.90 -9.24
N ASN A 205 9.31 -27.03 -8.31
CA ASN A 205 8.37 -25.96 -8.64
C ASN A 205 9.06 -24.91 -9.51
N LYS A 206 8.24 -24.19 -10.27
CA LYS A 206 8.64 -23.10 -11.15
C LYS A 206 7.95 -21.82 -10.71
N ASN A 207 8.48 -20.67 -11.09
CA ASN A 207 7.87 -19.38 -10.76
C ASN A 207 6.37 -19.32 -11.12
N ARG A 208 5.97 -19.85 -12.31
CA ARG A 208 4.56 -19.89 -12.73
C ARG A 208 3.62 -20.66 -11.80
N ASP A 209 4.14 -21.60 -11.02
CA ASP A 209 3.32 -22.37 -10.07
C ASP A 209 2.83 -21.49 -8.89
N PHE A 210 3.42 -20.30 -8.75
CA PHE A 210 3.07 -19.28 -7.75
C PHE A 210 2.31 -18.09 -8.37
N TRP A 211 2.06 -18.10 -9.69
CA TRP A 211 1.48 -16.98 -10.43
C TRP A 211 -0.02 -17.14 -10.64
N GLY A 212 -0.78 -16.77 -9.62
CA GLY A 212 -2.24 -16.72 -9.66
C GLY A 212 -2.79 -16.23 -8.34
N VAL A 213 -4.07 -15.88 -8.31
CA VAL A 213 -4.70 -15.26 -7.13
C VAL A 213 -4.54 -16.11 -5.88
N ASP A 214 -4.86 -17.40 -5.97
CA ASP A 214 -4.78 -18.32 -4.84
C ASP A 214 -3.33 -18.75 -4.55
N GLN A 215 -2.53 -18.99 -5.59
CA GLN A 215 -1.15 -19.42 -5.49
C GLN A 215 -0.27 -18.37 -4.78
N ASP A 216 -0.42 -17.11 -5.18
CA ASP A 216 0.26 -15.96 -4.61
C ASP A 216 -0.15 -15.75 -3.14
N ALA A 217 -1.46 -15.71 -2.84
CA ALA A 217 -1.94 -15.58 -1.46
C ALA A 217 -1.45 -16.72 -0.56
N ASN A 218 -1.39 -17.96 -1.07
CA ASN A 218 -0.87 -19.10 -0.31
C ASN A 218 0.63 -18.98 -0.03
N SER A 219 1.44 -18.55 -1.00
CA SER A 219 2.88 -18.35 -0.80
C SER A 219 3.17 -17.27 0.25
N ILE A 220 2.45 -16.14 0.20
CA ILE A 220 2.61 -15.04 1.15
C ILE A 220 2.10 -15.44 2.54
N LYS A 221 1.04 -16.25 2.63
CA LYS A 221 0.60 -16.86 3.89
C LYS A 221 1.72 -17.68 4.53
N GLN A 222 2.39 -18.55 3.76
CA GLN A 222 3.51 -19.33 4.28
C GLN A 222 4.68 -18.45 4.69
N PHE A 223 4.99 -17.41 3.91
CA PHE A 223 6.02 -16.43 4.28
C PHE A 223 5.71 -15.77 5.62
N ILE A 224 4.48 -15.29 5.84
CA ILE A 224 4.07 -14.65 7.09
C ILE A 224 4.23 -15.61 8.25
N LYS A 225 3.72 -16.85 8.15
CA LYS A 225 3.87 -17.87 9.21
C LYS A 225 5.33 -18.19 9.51
N ARG A 226 6.18 -18.28 8.47
CA ARG A 226 7.62 -18.48 8.62
C ARG A 226 8.28 -17.30 9.33
N TYR A 227 7.94 -16.07 8.96
CA TYR A 227 8.44 -14.85 9.59
C TYR A 227 8.06 -14.79 11.07
N LEU A 228 6.79 -15.07 11.40
CA LEU A 228 6.31 -15.11 12.79
C LEU A 228 7.08 -16.14 13.64
N THR A 229 7.35 -17.31 13.07
CA THR A 229 8.09 -18.39 13.75
C THR A 229 9.56 -18.04 13.95
N LYS A 230 10.24 -17.62 12.88
CA LYS A 230 11.68 -17.31 12.92
C LYS A 230 12.01 -16.19 13.90
N ASN A 231 11.09 -15.23 14.05
CA ASN A 231 11.30 -14.04 14.86
C ASN A 231 10.58 -14.08 16.22
N ASN A 232 9.88 -15.17 16.56
CA ASN A 232 9.05 -15.30 17.77
C ASN A 232 8.05 -14.13 17.91
N ARG A 233 7.18 -13.94 16.91
CA ARG A 233 6.23 -12.83 16.83
C ARG A 233 4.78 -13.25 16.69
N TRP A 234 4.47 -14.50 17.01
CA TRP A 234 3.13 -15.06 16.88
C TRP A 234 2.06 -14.28 17.66
N ASN A 235 2.43 -13.70 18.80
CA ASN A 235 1.52 -12.93 19.67
C ASN A 235 1.54 -11.41 19.41
N SER A 236 2.30 -10.93 18.42
CA SER A 236 2.24 -9.52 18.01
C SER A 236 0.93 -9.20 17.29
N PRO A 237 0.40 -7.96 17.42
CA PRO A 237 -0.64 -7.46 16.53
C PRO A 237 -0.16 -7.46 15.07
N LYS A 238 -1.05 -7.78 14.11
CA LYS A 238 -0.66 -7.98 12.70
C LYS A 238 -1.49 -7.13 11.78
N PHE A 239 -0.82 -6.47 10.85
CA PHE A 239 -1.42 -5.62 9.83
C PHE A 239 -0.93 -5.99 8.44
N LEU A 240 -1.82 -5.88 7.47
CA LEU A 240 -1.48 -5.96 6.05
C LEU A 240 -1.54 -4.55 5.43
N PHE A 241 -0.62 -4.25 4.53
CA PHE A 241 -0.64 -3.05 3.70
C PHE A 241 -0.39 -3.47 2.24
N GLY A 242 -1.46 -3.44 1.45
CA GLY A 242 -1.40 -3.72 0.02
C GLY A 242 -1.66 -2.47 -0.81
N GLU A 243 -0.88 -2.28 -1.88
CA GLU A 243 -1.11 -1.26 -2.89
C GLU A 243 -1.58 -1.89 -4.22
N SER A 244 -2.52 -1.28 -4.95
CA SER A 244 -2.93 -1.74 -6.28
C SER A 244 -3.52 -3.16 -6.26
N TYR A 245 -3.12 -4.08 -7.13
CA TYR A 245 -3.47 -5.51 -6.99
C TYR A 245 -3.15 -6.11 -5.61
N GLY A 246 -2.20 -5.53 -4.88
CA GLY A 246 -1.94 -5.85 -3.47
C GLY A 246 -3.19 -5.71 -2.60
N THR A 247 -4.18 -4.89 -2.98
CA THR A 247 -5.47 -4.81 -2.28
C THR A 247 -6.31 -6.07 -2.50
N ALA A 248 -6.42 -6.56 -3.74
CA ALA A 248 -7.12 -7.81 -4.03
C ALA A 248 -6.46 -9.00 -3.32
N ARG A 249 -5.13 -9.08 -3.41
CA ARG A 249 -4.31 -10.03 -2.63
C ARG A 249 -4.61 -9.96 -1.14
N SER A 250 -4.69 -8.77 -0.56
CA SER A 250 -4.91 -8.61 0.89
C SER A 250 -6.25 -9.19 1.34
N CYS A 251 -7.30 -9.05 0.53
CA CYS A 251 -8.61 -9.61 0.83
C CYS A 251 -8.57 -11.14 0.90
N VAL A 252 -7.99 -11.79 -0.10
CA VAL A 252 -7.84 -13.26 -0.17
C VAL A 252 -6.90 -13.74 0.95
N LEU A 253 -5.72 -13.12 1.07
CA LEU A 253 -4.70 -13.46 2.07
C LEU A 253 -5.24 -13.37 3.50
N ALA A 254 -6.04 -12.34 3.81
CA ALA A 254 -6.61 -12.17 5.13
C ALA A 254 -7.54 -13.34 5.52
N TYR A 255 -8.38 -13.77 4.59
CA TYR A 255 -9.24 -14.94 4.80
C TYR A 255 -8.41 -16.23 4.97
N ARG A 256 -7.41 -16.44 4.11
CA ARG A 256 -6.53 -17.63 4.17
C ARG A 256 -5.67 -17.68 5.44
N LEU A 257 -5.22 -16.53 5.94
CA LEU A 257 -4.51 -16.44 7.22
C LEU A 257 -5.41 -16.81 8.39
N HIS A 258 -6.65 -16.33 8.39
CA HIS A 258 -7.65 -16.69 9.39
C HIS A 258 -7.92 -18.21 9.41
N GLU A 259 -8.05 -18.86 8.25
CA GLU A 259 -8.19 -20.33 8.16
C GLU A 259 -7.00 -21.09 8.78
N ASP A 260 -5.80 -20.50 8.73
CA ASP A 260 -4.58 -21.05 9.32
C ASP A 260 -4.36 -20.61 10.79
N GLY A 261 -5.33 -19.94 11.41
CA GLY A 261 -5.26 -19.48 12.80
C GLY A 261 -4.40 -18.23 13.03
N VAL A 262 -4.13 -17.45 11.97
CA VAL A 262 -3.43 -16.16 12.05
C VAL A 262 -4.42 -15.04 11.86
N ASP A 263 -4.96 -14.52 12.96
CA ASP A 263 -5.85 -13.37 12.92
C ASP A 263 -5.09 -12.05 12.72
N LEU A 264 -5.75 -11.13 12.00
CA LEU A 264 -5.26 -9.78 11.72
C LEU A 264 -5.98 -8.74 12.58
N ASN A 265 -5.28 -7.67 12.93
CA ASN A 265 -5.84 -6.51 13.62
C ASN A 265 -6.32 -5.45 12.63
N GLY A 266 -5.66 -5.34 11.47
CA GLY A 266 -6.15 -4.46 10.42
C GLY A 266 -5.53 -4.66 9.04
N ILE A 267 -6.20 -4.08 8.04
CA ILE A 267 -5.81 -4.13 6.63
C ILE A 267 -5.86 -2.72 6.06
N THR A 268 -4.81 -2.31 5.37
CA THR A 268 -4.80 -1.10 4.54
C THR A 268 -4.80 -1.49 3.07
N LEU A 269 -5.77 -0.94 2.34
CA LEU A 269 -5.94 -1.11 0.90
C LEU A 269 -5.66 0.25 0.23
N GLN A 270 -4.44 0.47 -0.28
CA GLN A 270 -4.09 1.70 -0.99
C GLN A 270 -4.36 1.54 -2.49
N SER A 271 -5.12 2.46 -3.08
CA SER A 271 -5.42 2.47 -4.52
C SER A 271 -5.97 1.15 -5.01
N SER A 272 -7.21 0.86 -4.62
CA SER A 272 -7.73 -0.51 -4.66
C SER A 272 -8.38 -0.88 -5.97
N ILE A 273 -8.12 -2.11 -6.43
CA ILE A 273 -8.97 -2.81 -7.39
C ILE A 273 -9.45 -4.11 -6.74
N LEU A 274 -10.76 -4.22 -6.53
CA LEU A 274 -11.37 -5.37 -5.83
C LEU A 274 -12.36 -6.12 -6.72
N ASP A 275 -12.89 -5.47 -7.76
CA ASP A 275 -13.78 -6.05 -8.75
C ASP A 275 -13.32 -5.72 -10.18
N TYR A 276 -12.64 -6.67 -10.83
CA TYR A 276 -12.14 -6.50 -12.19
C TYR A 276 -13.25 -6.43 -13.24
N ARG A 277 -14.49 -6.82 -12.91
CA ARG A 277 -15.66 -6.62 -13.80
C ARG A 277 -15.96 -5.14 -14.01
N GLN A 278 -15.57 -4.29 -13.07
CA GLN A 278 -15.80 -2.84 -13.08
C GLN A 278 -14.58 -2.05 -13.54
N ALA A 279 -13.51 -2.73 -13.99
CA ALA A 279 -12.36 -2.06 -14.58
C ALA A 279 -12.81 -1.27 -15.82
N GLY A 280 -12.45 0.02 -15.87
CA GLY A 280 -12.89 0.92 -16.94
C GLY A 280 -14.37 1.33 -16.87
N ASN A 281 -15.05 1.18 -15.73
CA ASN A 281 -16.41 1.70 -15.57
C ASN A 281 -16.42 3.25 -15.62
N PRO A 282 -17.06 3.88 -16.62
CA PRO A 282 -17.09 5.34 -16.75
C PRO A 282 -17.68 6.05 -15.53
N VAL A 283 -18.68 5.45 -14.86
CA VAL A 283 -19.29 6.03 -13.66
C VAL A 283 -18.28 6.16 -12.53
N GLY A 284 -17.47 5.13 -12.31
CA GLY A 284 -16.42 5.12 -11.29
C GLY A 284 -15.24 6.02 -11.62
N ALA A 285 -14.92 6.18 -12.91
CA ALA A 285 -13.81 7.00 -13.38
C ALA A 285 -14.12 8.51 -13.43
N LEU A 286 -15.40 8.91 -13.55
CA LEU A 286 -15.77 10.31 -13.78
C LEU A 286 -15.28 11.28 -12.68
N PRO A 287 -15.40 10.97 -11.37
CA PRO A 287 -14.84 11.85 -10.35
C PRO A 287 -13.33 12.06 -10.49
N THR A 288 -12.56 11.02 -10.84
CA THR A 288 -11.11 11.17 -11.09
C THR A 288 -10.84 12.06 -12.30
N ALA A 289 -11.57 11.86 -13.41
CA ALA A 289 -11.46 12.74 -14.58
C ALA A 289 -11.75 14.22 -14.23
N ALA A 290 -12.76 14.46 -13.39
CA ALA A 290 -13.08 15.81 -12.92
C ALA A 290 -12.02 16.38 -11.98
N ALA A 291 -11.38 15.57 -11.14
CA ALA A 291 -10.24 15.98 -10.31
C ALA A 291 -9.07 16.43 -11.20
N ASP A 292 -8.74 15.66 -12.23
CA ASP A 292 -7.69 16.00 -13.19
C ASP A 292 -8.00 17.32 -13.92
N ALA A 293 -9.24 17.48 -14.40
CA ALA A 293 -9.69 18.72 -15.02
C ALA A 293 -9.65 19.91 -14.04
N TRP A 294 -9.98 19.70 -12.76
CA TRP A 294 -9.86 20.70 -11.70
C TRP A 294 -8.41 21.14 -11.50
N TYR A 295 -7.48 20.19 -11.38
CA TYR A 295 -6.04 20.47 -11.19
C TYR A 295 -5.46 21.28 -12.36
N HIS A 296 -5.82 20.89 -13.59
CA HIS A 296 -5.34 21.53 -14.82
C HIS A 296 -6.10 22.80 -15.22
N LYS A 297 -7.06 23.25 -14.41
CA LYS A 297 -7.90 24.45 -14.65
C LYS A 297 -8.66 24.34 -15.98
N LYS A 298 -9.23 23.16 -16.23
CA LYS A 298 -9.98 22.81 -17.45
C LYS A 298 -11.48 22.66 -17.23
N LEU A 299 -11.97 22.79 -16.00
CA LEU A 299 -13.41 22.81 -15.74
C LEU A 299 -14.11 23.95 -16.49
N GLY A 300 -15.31 23.65 -17.01
CA GLY A 300 -16.27 24.64 -17.51
C GLY A 300 -17.20 25.18 -16.41
N VAL A 301 -17.11 24.68 -15.18
CA VAL A 301 -17.94 25.11 -14.04
C VAL A 301 -17.51 26.50 -13.54
N HIS A 302 -18.49 27.40 -13.38
CA HIS A 302 -18.29 28.75 -12.84
C HIS A 302 -19.25 29.09 -11.68
N PRO A 303 -18.73 29.62 -10.55
CA PRO A 303 -17.32 29.81 -10.21
C PRO A 303 -16.58 28.47 -10.06
N THR A 304 -15.25 28.47 -10.26
CA THR A 304 -14.45 27.26 -10.08
C THR A 304 -14.51 26.79 -8.63
N PRO A 305 -14.82 25.50 -8.37
CA PRO A 305 -14.84 24.96 -7.01
C PRO A 305 -13.50 25.14 -6.29
N THR A 306 -13.53 25.50 -5.01
CA THR A 306 -12.30 25.72 -4.21
C THR A 306 -11.96 24.58 -3.26
N ASN A 307 -12.92 23.68 -3.00
CA ASN A 307 -12.75 22.49 -2.18
C ASN A 307 -12.88 21.25 -3.06
N LEU A 308 -11.75 20.56 -3.28
CA LEU A 308 -11.71 19.38 -4.13
C LEU A 308 -12.62 18.25 -3.62
N LEU A 309 -12.64 17.98 -2.32
CA LEU A 309 -13.41 16.87 -1.75
C LEU A 309 -14.92 17.08 -1.94
N ASN A 310 -15.43 18.28 -1.63
CA ASN A 310 -16.85 18.59 -1.83
C ASN A 310 -17.22 18.54 -3.31
N PHE A 311 -16.33 18.99 -4.20
CA PHE A 311 -16.55 18.90 -5.64
C PHE A 311 -16.59 17.44 -6.12
N MET A 312 -15.72 16.57 -5.59
CA MET A 312 -15.73 15.15 -5.91
C MET A 312 -17.02 14.45 -5.47
N GLU A 313 -17.60 14.85 -4.33
CA GLU A 313 -18.91 14.35 -3.88
C GLU A 313 -20.04 14.78 -4.82
N GLU A 314 -20.04 16.04 -5.27
CA GLU A 314 -20.98 16.56 -6.27
C GLU A 314 -20.87 15.78 -7.61
N VAL A 315 -19.65 15.56 -8.10
CA VAL A 315 -19.44 14.80 -9.34
C VAL A 315 -19.83 13.34 -9.19
N ALA A 316 -19.57 12.72 -8.02
CA ALA A 316 -20.02 11.36 -7.71
C ALA A 316 -21.54 11.24 -7.71
N GLU A 317 -22.27 12.24 -7.20
CA GLU A 317 -23.72 12.30 -7.25
C GLU A 317 -24.24 12.29 -8.69
N PHE A 318 -23.69 13.17 -9.52
CA PHE A 318 -24.01 13.24 -10.95
C PHE A 318 -23.65 11.92 -11.67
N ALA A 319 -22.49 11.33 -11.35
CA ALA A 319 -22.02 10.09 -11.94
C ALA A 319 -23.02 8.94 -11.72
N ARG A 320 -23.52 8.78 -10.49
CA ARG A 320 -24.43 7.69 -10.11
C ARG A 320 -25.89 7.92 -10.48
N THR A 321 -26.25 9.11 -10.96
CA THR A 321 -27.62 9.50 -11.31
C THR A 321 -27.74 9.84 -12.79
N ASP A 322 -27.61 11.12 -13.15
CA ASP A 322 -27.84 11.65 -14.50
C ASP A 322 -26.90 11.03 -15.53
N TYR A 323 -25.59 10.91 -15.21
CA TYR A 323 -24.61 10.36 -16.12
C TYR A 323 -24.85 8.86 -16.39
N LEU A 324 -25.08 8.07 -15.34
CA LEU A 324 -25.44 6.66 -15.49
C LEU A 324 -26.72 6.48 -16.33
N ASN A 325 -27.72 7.34 -16.14
CA ASN A 325 -28.95 7.31 -16.94
C ASN A 325 -28.68 7.66 -18.41
N ALA A 326 -27.82 8.64 -18.69
CA ALA A 326 -27.43 9.00 -20.04
C ALA A 326 -26.66 7.88 -20.74
N LEU A 327 -25.69 7.25 -20.06
CA LEU A 327 -24.96 6.09 -20.58
C LEU A 327 -25.90 4.95 -20.99
N ARG A 328 -26.94 4.67 -20.19
CA ARG A 328 -27.93 3.61 -20.47
C ARG A 328 -28.86 3.92 -21.65
N LYS A 329 -29.13 5.20 -21.92
CA LYS A 329 -30.05 5.63 -23.00
C LYS A 329 -29.33 5.94 -24.31
N PHE A 330 -28.01 6.04 -24.31
CA PHE A 330 -27.21 6.36 -25.49
C PHE A 330 -27.59 5.45 -26.69
N PRO A 331 -27.77 5.99 -27.92
CA PRO A 331 -27.40 7.34 -28.39
C PRO A 331 -28.39 8.46 -28.06
N GLN A 332 -29.52 8.17 -27.41
CA GLN A 332 -30.45 9.19 -26.96
C GLN A 332 -29.93 9.79 -25.64
N THR A 333 -29.61 11.07 -25.62
CA THR A 333 -29.12 11.76 -24.43
C THR A 333 -29.70 13.17 -24.30
N ASP A 334 -29.82 13.64 -23.07
CA ASP A 334 -30.31 14.97 -22.76
C ASP A 334 -29.16 15.97 -22.88
N ASP A 335 -29.33 17.03 -23.67
CA ASP A 335 -28.25 18.00 -23.97
C ASP A 335 -27.65 18.64 -22.71
N GLU A 336 -28.49 18.86 -21.69
CA GLU A 336 -28.09 19.36 -20.36
C GLU A 336 -27.11 18.42 -19.64
N VAL A 337 -27.30 17.10 -19.77
CA VAL A 337 -26.41 16.11 -19.14
C VAL A 337 -25.06 16.07 -19.86
N VAL A 338 -25.05 16.18 -21.19
CA VAL A 338 -23.82 16.25 -21.97
C VAL A 338 -23.07 17.56 -21.70
N GLU A 339 -23.79 18.68 -21.56
CA GLU A 339 -23.21 19.97 -21.14
C GLU A 339 -22.56 19.84 -19.76
N LYS A 340 -23.27 19.25 -18.78
CA LYS A 340 -22.73 19.07 -17.43
C LYS A 340 -21.49 18.17 -17.41
N LEU A 341 -21.49 17.10 -18.20
CA LEU A 341 -20.33 16.24 -18.38
C LEU A 341 -19.15 17.01 -19.01
N ALA A 342 -19.40 17.88 -19.98
CA ALA A 342 -18.40 18.75 -20.58
C ALA A 342 -17.83 19.75 -19.56
N GLU A 343 -18.68 20.36 -18.73
CA GLU A 343 -18.27 21.27 -17.66
C GLU A 343 -17.36 20.58 -16.63
N TYR A 344 -17.68 19.34 -16.23
CA TYR A 344 -16.89 18.60 -15.24
C TYR A 344 -15.59 18.02 -15.79
N THR A 345 -15.52 17.69 -17.07
CA THR A 345 -14.34 17.02 -17.66
C THR A 345 -13.45 17.97 -18.45
N GLY A 346 -13.96 19.14 -18.86
CA GLY A 346 -13.26 20.04 -19.78
C GLY A 346 -13.18 19.52 -21.22
N ILE A 347 -13.91 18.46 -21.55
CA ILE A 347 -13.99 17.86 -22.89
C ILE A 347 -15.23 18.40 -23.59
N ASP A 348 -15.11 18.83 -24.85
CA ASP A 348 -16.25 19.39 -25.58
C ASP A 348 -17.31 18.32 -25.90
N LYS A 349 -18.56 18.77 -26.06
CA LYS A 349 -19.72 17.89 -26.29
C LYS A 349 -19.58 17.00 -27.53
N VAL A 350 -18.98 17.53 -28.61
CA VAL A 350 -18.83 16.77 -29.86
C VAL A 350 -17.89 15.59 -29.62
N THR A 351 -16.79 15.83 -28.91
CA THR A 351 -15.84 14.79 -28.50
C THR A 351 -16.50 13.78 -27.55
N LEU A 352 -17.25 14.22 -26.53
CA LEU A 352 -17.94 13.33 -25.61
C LEU A 352 -18.97 12.44 -26.32
N LEU A 353 -19.75 12.99 -27.25
CA LEU A 353 -20.71 12.22 -28.06
C LEU A 353 -19.98 11.20 -28.95
N ALA A 354 -18.83 11.55 -29.51
CA ALA A 354 -18.01 10.63 -30.30
C ALA A 354 -17.46 9.46 -29.47
N TRP A 355 -17.26 9.66 -28.15
CA TRP A 355 -16.88 8.60 -27.21
C TRP A 355 -18.06 7.81 -26.67
N SER A 356 -19.27 8.02 -27.19
CA SER A 356 -20.50 7.45 -26.61
C SER A 356 -20.68 7.79 -25.13
N LEU A 357 -20.21 8.98 -24.74
CA LEU A 357 -20.13 9.49 -23.37
C LEU A 357 -19.19 8.71 -22.44
N ASP A 358 -18.45 7.71 -22.93
CA ASP A 358 -17.55 6.88 -22.11
C ASP A 358 -16.21 7.61 -21.87
N ILE A 359 -16.07 8.22 -20.70
CA ILE A 359 -14.85 8.93 -20.30
C ILE A 359 -13.69 7.98 -19.96
N ALA A 360 -13.98 6.69 -19.74
CA ALA A 360 -12.98 5.66 -19.45
C ALA A 360 -12.57 4.89 -20.71
N ALA A 361 -13.08 5.29 -21.89
CA ALA A 361 -12.79 4.63 -23.15
C ALA A 361 -11.31 4.72 -23.55
N TYR A 362 -10.87 3.72 -24.31
CA TYR A 362 -9.53 3.59 -24.85
C TYR A 362 -9.55 3.58 -26.39
N ASP A 363 -8.48 4.08 -27.02
CA ASP A 363 -8.27 3.91 -28.46
C ASP A 363 -7.85 2.46 -28.80
N SER A 364 -7.76 2.14 -30.09
CA SER A 364 -7.38 0.81 -30.57
C SER A 364 -5.94 0.39 -30.23
N ARG A 365 -5.14 1.31 -29.67
CA ARG A 365 -3.77 1.08 -29.22
C ARG A 365 -3.68 1.00 -27.69
N GLY A 366 -4.81 1.04 -26.99
CA GLY A 366 -4.85 0.97 -25.53
C GLY A 366 -4.55 2.28 -24.83
N ASN A 367 -4.65 3.44 -25.50
CA ASN A 367 -4.50 4.75 -24.85
C ASN A 367 -5.84 5.26 -24.33
N SER A 368 -5.87 5.74 -23.08
CA SER A 368 -7.05 6.42 -22.55
C SER A 368 -7.38 7.66 -23.39
N LEU A 369 -8.63 7.76 -23.84
CA LEU A 369 -9.10 8.90 -24.63
C LEU A 369 -9.08 10.18 -23.80
N PHE A 370 -9.51 10.12 -22.54
CA PHE A 370 -9.53 11.28 -21.64
C PHE A 370 -8.10 11.82 -21.38
N LEU A 371 -7.20 10.95 -20.91
CA LEU A 371 -5.84 11.34 -20.50
C LEU A 371 -5.00 11.92 -21.66
N THR A 372 -5.30 11.53 -22.90
CA THR A 372 -4.62 12.04 -24.10
C THR A 372 -5.32 13.25 -24.74
N THR A 373 -6.53 13.60 -24.30
CA THR A 373 -7.32 14.68 -24.91
C THR A 373 -7.32 15.97 -24.09
N LEU A 374 -7.40 15.89 -22.76
CA LEU A 374 -7.58 17.05 -21.88
C LEU A 374 -6.57 18.19 -22.15
N LEU A 375 -5.31 17.83 -22.37
CA LEU A 375 -4.21 18.78 -22.64
C LEU A 375 -3.65 18.68 -24.07
N LYS A 376 -4.40 18.06 -24.99
CA LYS A 376 -3.96 17.86 -26.39
C LYS A 376 -3.60 19.18 -27.10
N SER A 377 -4.29 20.28 -26.78
CA SER A 377 -3.99 21.61 -27.33
C SER A 377 -2.63 22.16 -26.91
N LYS A 378 -2.05 21.67 -25.81
CA LYS A 378 -0.67 21.97 -25.38
C LYS A 378 0.34 20.97 -25.91
N GLY A 379 -0.11 19.92 -26.59
CA GLY A 379 0.75 18.81 -27.00
C GLY A 379 1.21 17.95 -25.83
N GLU A 380 0.40 17.85 -24.77
CA GLU A 380 0.68 17.09 -23.56
C GLU A 380 -0.37 15.99 -23.33
N SER A 381 0.01 14.95 -22.59
CA SER A 381 -0.89 13.92 -22.03
C SER A 381 -0.68 13.79 -20.53
N LEU A 382 -1.69 13.27 -19.84
CA LEU A 382 -1.66 13.05 -18.39
C LEU A 382 -1.14 11.67 -18.04
N GLY A 383 -0.55 11.53 -16.85
CA GLY A 383 -0.23 10.25 -16.23
C GLY A 383 -1.48 9.53 -15.73
N SER A 384 -1.58 8.22 -15.96
CA SER A 384 -2.66 7.39 -15.45
C SER A 384 -2.56 7.14 -13.95
N TYR A 385 -1.34 6.98 -13.43
CA TYR A 385 -1.12 6.80 -11.99
C TYR A 385 -1.22 8.12 -11.20
N ASP A 386 -1.09 9.27 -11.83
CA ASP A 386 -1.30 10.58 -11.20
C ASP A 386 -1.56 11.62 -12.28
N GLY A 387 -2.83 12.01 -12.46
CA GLY A 387 -3.25 12.93 -13.51
C GLY A 387 -2.66 14.34 -13.38
N ARG A 388 -1.99 14.67 -12.27
CA ARG A 388 -1.21 15.92 -12.12
C ARG A 388 0.08 15.91 -12.96
N VAL A 389 0.64 14.73 -13.22
CA VAL A 389 1.87 14.55 -13.99
C VAL A 389 1.55 14.64 -15.48
N THR A 390 2.42 15.30 -16.24
CA THR A 390 2.25 15.47 -17.69
C THR A 390 3.50 15.05 -18.45
N ALA A 391 3.33 14.65 -19.69
CA ALA A 391 4.43 14.42 -20.63
C ALA A 391 4.09 14.96 -22.02
N ILE A 392 5.13 15.19 -22.83
CA ILE A 392 4.98 15.58 -24.24
C ILE A 392 4.29 14.43 -24.99
N SER A 393 3.20 14.72 -25.69
CA SER A 393 2.40 13.75 -26.44
C SER A 393 2.38 14.02 -27.95
N THR A 394 3.29 14.88 -28.44
CA THR A 394 3.42 15.20 -29.87
C THR A 394 4.53 14.41 -30.56
N GLY A 395 4.48 14.35 -31.89
CA GLY A 395 5.51 13.70 -32.69
C GLY A 395 5.60 12.20 -32.43
N ILE A 396 6.83 11.71 -32.18
CA ILE A 396 7.06 10.29 -31.88
C ILE A 396 6.55 9.92 -30.48
N ALA A 397 6.54 10.85 -29.52
CA ALA A 397 6.16 10.57 -28.14
C ALA A 397 4.70 10.12 -28.04
N GLY A 398 3.77 10.74 -28.78
CA GLY A 398 2.35 10.33 -28.84
C GLY A 398 2.08 9.00 -29.58
N LYS A 399 3.13 8.29 -29.99
CA LYS A 399 3.03 6.96 -30.62
C LYS A 399 3.70 5.87 -29.78
N ILE A 400 4.37 6.23 -28.69
CA ILE A 400 4.93 5.28 -27.74
C ILE A 400 3.78 4.70 -26.95
N ASP A 401 3.74 3.37 -26.82
CA ASP A 401 2.76 2.68 -25.99
C ASP A 401 3.03 3.04 -24.51
N PRO A 402 2.06 3.64 -23.78
CA PRO A 402 2.24 4.03 -22.37
C PRO A 402 2.46 2.82 -21.45
N ASN A 403 1.96 1.64 -21.81
CA ASN A 403 2.13 0.42 -21.03
C ASN A 403 3.48 -0.27 -21.29
N SER A 404 4.14 0.04 -22.40
CA SER A 404 5.46 -0.50 -22.69
C SER A 404 6.50 0.21 -21.82
N GLY A 405 7.35 -0.55 -21.13
CA GLY A 405 8.53 -0.02 -20.43
C GLY A 405 8.26 1.07 -19.38
N GLY A 406 7.04 1.17 -18.85
CA GLY A 406 6.66 2.21 -17.88
C GLY A 406 6.60 3.63 -18.47
N ASN A 407 6.27 3.75 -19.76
CA ASN A 407 6.21 5.02 -20.48
C ASN A 407 5.02 5.93 -20.08
N ASP A 408 4.15 5.47 -19.18
CA ASP A 408 3.21 6.34 -18.48
C ASP A 408 3.95 7.57 -17.87
N PRO A 409 3.42 8.79 -18.04
CA PRO A 409 4.05 10.01 -17.51
C PRO A 409 4.45 9.94 -16.04
N THR A 410 3.61 9.36 -15.18
CA THR A 410 3.86 9.27 -13.74
C THR A 410 4.95 8.27 -13.43
N MET A 411 4.93 7.09 -14.07
CA MET A 411 5.98 6.09 -13.90
C MET A 411 7.32 6.62 -14.40
N THR A 412 7.34 7.20 -15.61
CA THR A 412 8.53 7.83 -16.20
C THR A 412 9.13 8.89 -15.29
N ALA A 413 8.30 9.68 -14.58
CA ALA A 413 8.76 10.72 -13.66
C ALA A 413 9.54 10.21 -12.44
N VAL A 414 9.46 8.91 -12.12
CA VAL A 414 10.06 8.35 -10.89
C VAL A 414 10.91 7.10 -11.11
N SER A 415 10.80 6.38 -12.24
CA SER A 415 11.52 5.12 -12.45
C SER A 415 13.04 5.25 -12.24
N GLY A 416 13.67 6.29 -12.80
CA GLY A 416 15.12 6.49 -12.71
C GLY A 416 15.63 6.60 -11.27
N VAL A 417 14.90 7.32 -10.39
CA VAL A 417 15.28 7.47 -8.98
C VAL A 417 15.03 6.18 -8.19
N TYR A 418 13.91 5.48 -8.43
CA TYR A 418 13.62 4.20 -7.75
C TYR A 418 14.68 3.15 -8.09
N THR A 419 14.97 2.92 -9.37
CA THR A 419 15.96 1.92 -9.79
C THR A 419 17.35 2.23 -9.22
N SER A 420 17.78 3.49 -9.28
CA SER A 420 19.11 3.88 -8.79
C SER A 420 19.22 3.77 -7.27
N MET A 421 18.26 4.34 -6.55
CA MET A 421 18.30 4.40 -5.09
C MET A 421 18.01 3.06 -4.43
N TRP A 422 17.27 2.16 -5.08
CA TRP A 422 17.18 0.78 -4.64
C TRP A 422 18.56 0.13 -4.55
N ASN A 423 19.31 0.15 -5.65
CA ASN A 423 20.64 -0.46 -5.72
C ASN A 423 21.62 0.19 -4.74
N THR A 424 21.66 1.52 -4.67
CA THR A 424 22.54 2.23 -3.73
C THR A 424 22.16 1.96 -2.28
N TYR A 425 20.87 2.03 -1.93
CA TYR A 425 20.43 1.83 -0.55
C TYR A 425 20.68 0.40 -0.07
N LEU A 426 20.35 -0.58 -0.91
CA LEU A 426 20.53 -1.99 -0.61
C LEU A 426 22.01 -2.36 -0.45
N ASN A 427 22.85 -1.95 -1.41
CA ASN A 427 24.27 -2.31 -1.44
C ASN A 427 25.09 -1.58 -0.37
N GLU A 428 24.89 -0.27 -0.23
CA GLU A 428 25.79 0.57 0.58
C GLU A 428 25.32 0.72 2.03
N GLN A 429 24.02 0.93 2.25
CA GLN A 429 23.48 1.19 3.59
C GLN A 429 22.98 -0.08 4.27
N LEU A 430 22.26 -0.94 3.54
CA LEU A 430 21.75 -2.22 4.07
C LEU A 430 22.73 -3.38 3.90
N LYS A 431 23.81 -3.18 3.12
CA LYS A 431 24.93 -4.12 2.94
C LYS A 431 24.52 -5.50 2.43
N PHE A 432 23.46 -5.55 1.64
CA PHE A 432 23.07 -6.73 0.88
C PHE A 432 23.48 -6.50 -0.57
N THR A 433 24.20 -7.46 -1.15
CA THR A 433 24.60 -7.43 -2.57
C THR A 433 24.22 -8.75 -3.22
N SER A 434 23.92 -8.76 -4.51
CA SER A 434 23.55 -9.97 -5.24
C SER A 434 24.28 -10.04 -6.58
N THR A 435 24.54 -11.26 -7.05
CA THR A 435 24.96 -11.49 -8.45
C THR A 435 23.83 -11.23 -9.46
N SER A 436 22.57 -11.26 -9.01
CA SER A 436 21.39 -11.10 -9.86
C SER A 436 21.01 -9.63 -10.03
N SER A 437 20.44 -9.29 -11.20
CA SER A 437 19.74 -8.02 -11.36
C SER A 437 18.43 -8.04 -10.59
N PHE A 438 18.09 -6.93 -9.94
CA PHE A 438 16.81 -6.82 -9.23
C PHE A 438 15.66 -6.72 -10.23
N THR A 439 14.62 -7.54 -10.05
CA THR A 439 13.39 -7.46 -10.86
C THR A 439 12.36 -6.59 -10.15
N ASP A 440 12.29 -5.30 -10.47
CA ASP A 440 11.32 -4.38 -9.88
C ASP A 440 9.88 -4.65 -10.35
N LEU A 441 9.71 -4.88 -11.65
CA LEU A 441 8.47 -5.26 -12.33
C LEU A 441 8.72 -6.49 -13.21
N ASN A 442 7.81 -7.45 -13.17
CA ASN A 442 7.83 -8.66 -13.97
C ASN A 442 6.57 -8.77 -14.85
N ASP A 443 6.66 -8.30 -16.08
CA ASP A 443 5.58 -8.37 -17.06
C ASP A 443 5.21 -9.82 -17.42
N GLN A 444 6.14 -10.77 -17.33
CA GLN A 444 5.84 -12.18 -17.59
C GLN A 444 4.92 -12.76 -16.52
N ALA A 445 5.06 -12.32 -15.26
CA ALA A 445 4.13 -12.71 -14.20
C ALA A 445 2.72 -12.19 -14.51
N PHE A 446 2.58 -10.93 -14.92
CA PHE A 446 1.28 -10.36 -15.32
C PHE A 446 0.65 -11.12 -16.50
N LEU A 447 1.42 -11.39 -17.56
CA LEU A 447 0.95 -12.07 -18.76
C LEU A 447 0.52 -13.53 -18.54
N ASN A 448 1.07 -14.20 -17.53
CA ASN A 448 0.80 -15.61 -17.22
C ASN A 448 -0.04 -15.79 -15.95
N TRP A 449 -0.61 -14.72 -15.40
CA TRP A 449 -1.30 -14.76 -14.12
C TRP A 449 -2.64 -15.50 -14.22
N ASP A 450 -2.88 -16.46 -13.32
CA ASP A 450 -4.20 -17.06 -13.17
C ASP A 450 -5.12 -16.17 -12.32
N PHE A 451 -6.04 -15.47 -12.98
CA PHE A 451 -7.03 -14.60 -12.34
C PHE A 451 -8.26 -15.36 -11.79
N LYS A 452 -8.33 -16.68 -11.96
CA LYS A 452 -9.42 -17.47 -11.40
C LYS A 452 -9.34 -17.47 -9.87
N HIS A 453 -10.50 -17.37 -9.25
CA HIS A 453 -10.62 -17.43 -7.81
C HIS A 453 -12.04 -17.85 -7.41
N THR A 454 -12.12 -18.77 -6.45
CA THR A 454 -13.38 -19.15 -5.79
C THR A 454 -13.41 -18.48 -4.43
N ASP A 455 -14.43 -17.64 -4.22
CA ASP A 455 -14.57 -16.89 -2.97
C ASP A 455 -14.94 -17.82 -1.79
N PRO A 456 -14.93 -17.31 -0.54
CA PRO A 456 -15.28 -18.09 0.65
C PRO A 456 -16.70 -18.68 0.67
N THR A 457 -17.57 -18.27 -0.26
CA THR A 457 -18.92 -18.84 -0.41
C THR A 457 -18.94 -20.06 -1.34
N GLY A 458 -17.78 -20.47 -1.88
CA GLY A 458 -17.64 -21.57 -2.82
C GLY A 458 -18.09 -21.21 -4.24
N LYS A 459 -18.10 -19.92 -4.59
CA LYS A 459 -18.55 -19.44 -5.90
C LYS A 459 -17.47 -18.64 -6.62
N GLU A 460 -17.34 -18.88 -7.92
CA GLU A 460 -16.65 -17.96 -8.84
C GLU A 460 -17.59 -16.77 -9.11
N LYS A 461 -17.29 -15.60 -8.55
CA LYS A 461 -18.18 -14.42 -8.67
C LYS A 461 -17.74 -13.40 -9.71
N GLY A 462 -16.49 -13.43 -10.16
CA GLY A 462 -16.02 -12.51 -11.19
C GLY A 462 -16.24 -13.12 -12.57
N VAL A 463 -17.35 -12.79 -13.22
CA VAL A 463 -17.57 -13.10 -14.63
C VAL A 463 -17.87 -11.79 -15.34
N ASP A 464 -17.15 -11.48 -16.41
CA ASP A 464 -17.39 -10.28 -17.22
C ASP A 464 -18.65 -10.44 -18.10
N ALA A 465 -19.04 -9.38 -18.83
CA ALA A 465 -20.20 -9.42 -19.71
C ALA A 465 -20.09 -10.45 -20.87
N LYS A 466 -18.89 -10.98 -21.14
CA LYS A 466 -18.60 -11.97 -22.18
C LYS A 466 -18.52 -13.39 -21.63
N GLY A 467 -18.72 -13.59 -20.32
CA GLY A 467 -18.63 -14.90 -19.69
C GLY A 467 -17.20 -15.30 -19.29
N ASN A 468 -16.21 -14.40 -19.41
CA ASN A 468 -14.84 -14.70 -18.98
C ASN A 468 -14.72 -14.58 -17.47
N ILE A 469 -13.99 -15.51 -16.86
CA ILE A 469 -13.63 -15.39 -15.44
C ILE A 469 -12.70 -14.19 -15.28
N VAL A 470 -13.05 -13.32 -14.34
CA VAL A 470 -12.30 -12.17 -13.88
C VAL A 470 -12.24 -12.19 -12.36
N LEU A 471 -11.40 -11.36 -11.77
CA LEU A 471 -11.18 -11.38 -10.33
C LEU A 471 -12.22 -10.54 -9.57
N TYR A 472 -12.79 -11.10 -8.50
CA TYR A 472 -13.60 -10.39 -7.51
C TYR A 472 -13.19 -10.83 -6.11
N THR A 473 -12.76 -9.89 -5.26
CA THR A 473 -12.23 -10.17 -3.91
C THR A 473 -12.87 -9.35 -2.81
N ALA A 474 -13.83 -8.47 -3.13
CA ALA A 474 -14.60 -7.76 -2.10
C ALA A 474 -15.46 -8.73 -1.25
N GLY A 475 -15.80 -9.91 -1.81
CA GLY A 475 -16.45 -11.01 -1.10
C GLY A 475 -15.58 -11.60 0.01
N ASP A 476 -14.30 -11.80 -0.26
CA ASP A 476 -13.30 -12.26 0.71
C ASP A 476 -13.13 -11.28 1.87
N LEU A 477 -13.05 -9.98 1.55
CA LEU A 477 -13.00 -8.93 2.57
C LEU A 477 -14.24 -8.94 3.46
N ALA A 478 -15.43 -9.03 2.85
CA ALA A 478 -16.69 -9.12 3.57
C ALA A 478 -16.73 -10.37 4.48
N ALA A 479 -16.23 -11.52 4.00
CA ALA A 479 -16.17 -12.76 4.77
C ALA A 479 -15.24 -12.64 5.97
N VAL A 480 -14.00 -12.17 5.79
CA VAL A 480 -13.05 -12.05 6.90
C VAL A 480 -13.48 -10.99 7.92
N MET A 481 -14.09 -9.88 7.48
CA MET A 481 -14.67 -8.89 8.41
C MET A 481 -15.84 -9.47 9.21
N ALA A 482 -16.66 -10.32 8.61
CA ALA A 482 -17.77 -10.97 9.31
C ALA A 482 -17.28 -12.00 10.34
N LEU A 483 -16.17 -12.69 10.06
CA LEU A 483 -15.54 -13.65 10.98
C LEU A 483 -14.77 -12.95 12.11
N ASN A 484 -14.03 -11.90 11.78
CA ASN A 484 -13.30 -11.07 12.71
C ASN A 484 -13.97 -9.69 12.83
N VAL A 485 -14.98 -9.62 13.70
CA VAL A 485 -15.81 -8.43 13.91
C VAL A 485 -15.04 -7.23 14.50
N ASP A 486 -13.77 -7.42 14.89
CA ASP A 486 -12.90 -6.38 15.42
C ASP A 486 -11.86 -5.90 14.38
N LEU A 487 -11.79 -6.55 13.20
CA LEU A 487 -10.85 -6.21 12.12
C LEU A 487 -11.08 -4.81 11.58
N LYS A 488 -10.07 -3.95 11.64
CA LYS A 488 -10.11 -2.59 11.07
C LYS A 488 -9.63 -2.58 9.62
N VAL A 489 -10.36 -1.88 8.75
CA VAL A 489 -10.00 -1.76 7.33
C VAL A 489 -9.95 -0.29 6.94
N LEU A 490 -8.84 0.12 6.32
CA LEU A 490 -8.65 1.46 5.75
C LEU A 490 -8.45 1.34 4.24
N SER A 491 -9.38 1.90 3.46
CA SER A 491 -9.21 2.17 2.04
C SER A 491 -8.59 3.56 1.87
N ALA A 492 -7.37 3.62 1.34
CA ALA A 492 -6.63 4.86 1.12
C ALA A 492 -6.56 5.16 -0.38
N ASN A 493 -7.14 6.28 -0.83
CA ASN A 493 -7.40 6.50 -2.24
C ASN A 493 -6.80 7.82 -2.74
N GLY A 494 -6.04 7.78 -3.82
CA GLY A 494 -5.61 8.97 -4.55
C GLY A 494 -6.75 9.53 -5.41
N MET A 495 -7.04 10.83 -5.29
CA MET A 495 -8.08 11.48 -6.09
C MET A 495 -7.70 11.69 -7.57
N TYR A 496 -6.41 11.63 -7.90
CA TYR A 496 -5.86 11.79 -9.26
C TYR A 496 -5.41 10.46 -9.88
N ASP A 497 -5.88 9.34 -9.34
CA ASP A 497 -5.49 7.97 -9.75
C ASP A 497 -6.49 7.41 -10.77
N PHE A 498 -6.12 7.41 -12.05
CA PHE A 498 -6.97 6.89 -13.13
C PHE A 498 -6.82 5.38 -13.33
N VAL A 499 -5.78 4.76 -12.75
CA VAL A 499 -5.57 3.29 -12.80
C VAL A 499 -6.57 2.60 -11.88
N THR A 500 -6.73 3.13 -10.66
CA THR A 500 -7.76 2.68 -9.71
C THR A 500 -8.59 3.87 -9.22
N PRO A 501 -9.57 4.32 -10.03
CA PRO A 501 -10.39 5.48 -9.68
C PRO A 501 -11.05 5.31 -8.32
N PHE A 502 -10.79 6.27 -7.42
CA PHE A 502 -11.22 6.17 -6.01
C PHE A 502 -12.72 5.92 -5.87
N TYR A 503 -13.54 6.52 -6.75
CA TYR A 503 -14.98 6.37 -6.65
C TYR A 503 -15.45 4.97 -7.08
N GLN A 504 -14.76 4.33 -8.04
CA GLN A 504 -15.02 2.93 -8.36
C GLN A 504 -14.75 2.03 -7.15
N THR A 505 -13.64 2.26 -6.43
CA THR A 505 -13.36 1.55 -5.17
C THR A 505 -14.48 1.71 -4.15
N ILE A 506 -15.04 2.92 -4.01
CA ILE A 506 -16.19 3.15 -3.11
C ILE A 506 -17.42 2.36 -3.55
N LEU A 507 -17.73 2.32 -4.84
CA LEU A 507 -18.85 1.53 -5.37
C LEU A 507 -18.67 0.04 -5.08
N ASP A 508 -17.46 -0.51 -5.26
CA ASP A 508 -17.15 -1.91 -4.98
C ASP A 508 -17.33 -2.24 -3.50
N LEU A 509 -16.78 -1.38 -2.62
CA LEU A 509 -16.89 -1.55 -1.17
C LEU A 509 -18.33 -1.38 -0.68
N GLN A 510 -19.12 -0.48 -1.25
CA GLN A 510 -20.54 -0.34 -0.93
C GLN A 510 -21.33 -1.60 -1.30
N GLN A 511 -21.01 -2.20 -2.45
CA GLN A 511 -21.67 -3.41 -2.97
C GLN A 511 -21.17 -4.72 -2.36
N MET A 512 -20.08 -4.71 -1.58
CA MET A 512 -19.57 -5.92 -0.93
C MET A 512 -20.65 -6.57 -0.03
N PRO A 513 -20.72 -7.91 0.03
CA PRO A 513 -21.82 -8.65 0.67
C PRO A 513 -21.71 -8.71 2.21
N LEU A 514 -21.39 -7.59 2.85
CA LEU A 514 -21.38 -7.44 4.31
C LEU A 514 -22.61 -6.64 4.74
N ILE A 515 -23.66 -7.32 5.23
CA ILE A 515 -24.94 -6.67 5.56
C ILE A 515 -24.93 -6.05 6.97
N ASP A 516 -24.18 -6.62 7.91
CA ASP A 516 -24.15 -6.16 9.30
C ASP A 516 -23.58 -4.74 9.41
N LYS A 517 -24.43 -3.80 9.83
CA LYS A 517 -24.07 -2.37 9.91
C LYS A 517 -23.01 -2.09 10.96
N THR A 518 -22.92 -2.88 12.03
CA THR A 518 -21.95 -2.69 13.10
C THR A 518 -20.56 -3.07 12.63
N VAL A 519 -20.42 -4.25 12.01
CA VAL A 519 -19.14 -4.69 11.45
C VAL A 519 -18.68 -3.75 10.32
N ARG A 520 -19.60 -3.27 9.48
CA ARG A 520 -19.28 -2.29 8.44
C ARG A 520 -18.65 -0.99 8.97
N GLN A 521 -18.89 -0.60 10.23
CA GLN A 521 -18.25 0.60 10.82
C GLN A 521 -16.73 0.45 10.96
N ASN A 522 -16.19 -0.77 10.88
CA ASN A 522 -14.75 -0.99 10.89
C ASN A 522 -14.08 -0.71 9.52
N LEU A 523 -14.86 -0.55 8.45
CA LEU A 523 -14.36 -0.11 7.15
C LEU A 523 -14.42 1.41 7.06
N SER A 524 -13.27 2.02 6.80
CA SER A 524 -13.11 3.45 6.55
C SER A 524 -12.51 3.69 5.17
N ALA A 525 -12.86 4.81 4.54
CA ALA A 525 -12.26 5.28 3.31
C ALA A 525 -11.76 6.71 3.49
N THR A 526 -10.55 6.98 3.00
CA THR A 526 -9.92 8.31 3.03
C THR A 526 -9.43 8.68 1.64
N PHE A 527 -9.54 9.97 1.30
CA PHE A 527 -9.25 10.51 -0.03
C PHE A 527 -8.12 11.53 0.06
N TYR A 528 -7.09 11.34 -0.73
CA TYR A 528 -5.87 12.14 -0.68
C TYR A 528 -5.72 12.92 -1.99
N PRO A 529 -5.28 14.20 -1.95
CA PRO A 529 -4.99 14.98 -3.15
C PRO A 529 -3.66 14.53 -3.79
N SER A 530 -3.58 13.24 -4.13
CA SER A 530 -2.45 12.55 -4.75
C SER A 530 -2.94 11.54 -5.79
N GLY A 531 -2.04 10.96 -6.56
CA GLY A 531 -2.31 9.79 -7.40
C GLY A 531 -2.20 8.45 -6.65
N HIS A 532 -1.96 7.40 -7.43
CA HIS A 532 -1.92 5.98 -7.06
C HIS A 532 -0.93 5.66 -5.92
N MET A 533 0.27 6.22 -6.02
CA MET A 533 1.27 6.18 -4.97
C MET A 533 1.06 7.38 -4.04
N VAL A 534 0.06 7.31 -3.17
CA VAL A 534 -0.38 8.41 -2.28
C VAL A 534 0.79 9.06 -1.53
N TYR A 535 1.78 8.27 -1.15
CA TYR A 535 2.96 8.70 -0.40
C TYR A 535 3.97 9.55 -1.18
N LEU A 536 3.84 9.67 -2.50
CA LEU A 536 4.71 10.55 -3.29
C LEU A 536 4.37 12.02 -3.13
N ASP A 537 3.15 12.35 -2.70
CA ASP A 537 2.76 13.68 -2.27
C ASP A 537 3.07 13.87 -0.77
N GLY A 538 3.83 14.90 -0.41
CA GLY A 538 4.31 15.09 0.96
C GLY A 538 3.19 15.27 2.00
N GLY A 539 2.20 16.10 1.69
CA GLY A 539 1.07 16.34 2.60
C GLY A 539 0.19 15.10 2.75
N SER A 540 -0.08 14.43 1.63
CA SER A 540 -0.85 13.19 1.60
C SER A 540 -0.16 12.05 2.34
N ARG A 541 1.17 11.92 2.23
CA ARG A 541 1.96 10.93 2.99
C ARG A 541 1.87 11.16 4.49
N THR A 542 2.05 12.40 4.96
CA THR A 542 1.93 12.74 6.38
C THR A 542 0.52 12.46 6.91
N GLN A 543 -0.51 12.78 6.12
CA GLN A 543 -1.90 12.46 6.49
C GLN A 543 -2.14 10.95 6.53
N LEU A 544 -1.70 10.18 5.52
CA LEU A 544 -1.85 8.72 5.48
C LEU A 544 -1.12 8.06 6.65
N LYS A 545 0.07 8.55 7.02
CA LYS A 545 0.78 8.12 8.21
C LYS A 545 -0.04 8.36 9.50
N ALA A 546 -0.68 9.51 9.63
CA ALA A 546 -1.53 9.82 10.78
C ALA A 546 -2.74 8.88 10.84
N ASP A 547 -3.38 8.61 9.71
CA ASP A 547 -4.54 7.71 9.62
C ASP A 547 -4.17 6.25 9.93
N LEU A 548 -3.02 5.78 9.46
CA LEU A 548 -2.46 4.49 9.83
C LEU A 548 -2.18 4.40 11.33
N ALA A 549 -1.54 5.43 11.91
CA ALA A 549 -1.26 5.46 13.34
C ALA A 549 -2.55 5.43 14.19
N LYS A 550 -3.59 6.14 13.75
CA LYS A 550 -4.92 6.11 14.36
C LYS A 550 -5.54 4.72 14.27
N MET A 551 -5.56 4.12 13.08
CA MET A 551 -6.09 2.75 12.90
C MET A 551 -5.35 1.74 13.78
N TYR A 552 -4.02 1.84 13.88
CA TYR A 552 -3.22 0.92 14.69
C TYR A 552 -3.51 1.09 16.17
N SER A 553 -3.65 2.34 16.62
CA SER A 553 -4.10 2.63 17.98
C SER A 553 -5.47 2.00 18.21
N GLU A 554 -6.49 2.31 17.40
CA GLU A 554 -7.86 1.79 17.58
C GLU A 554 -7.92 0.25 17.59
N ALA A 555 -7.14 -0.41 16.73
CA ALA A 555 -7.09 -1.86 16.63
C ALA A 555 -6.33 -2.55 17.78
N THR A 556 -5.51 -1.81 18.54
CA THR A 556 -4.70 -2.33 19.66
C THR A 556 -5.12 -1.78 21.03
N SER A 557 -5.85 -0.65 21.06
CA SER A 557 -6.30 0.06 22.25
C SER A 557 -7.79 -0.14 22.53
N ASN A 558 -8.50 -0.98 21.78
CA ASN A 558 -9.90 -1.32 22.08
C ASN A 558 -9.97 -2.15 23.36
N HIS A 559 -9.96 -1.44 24.49
CA HIS A 559 -9.97 -2.00 25.84
C HIS A 559 -11.22 -2.84 26.11
N GLU A 560 -12.34 -2.66 25.41
CA GLU A 560 -13.52 -3.53 25.56
C GLU A 560 -13.34 -4.89 24.85
N ALA A 561 -12.78 -4.91 23.64
CA ALA A 561 -12.45 -6.16 22.94
C ALA A 561 -11.31 -6.91 23.65
N MET A 562 -10.26 -6.20 24.05
CA MET A 562 -9.16 -6.78 24.82
C MET A 562 -9.62 -7.21 26.22
N SER A 563 -10.48 -6.45 26.90
CA SER A 563 -11.05 -6.88 28.19
C SER A 563 -12.01 -8.06 28.02
N ARG A 564 -12.80 -8.13 26.94
CA ARG A 564 -13.65 -9.29 26.61
C ARG A 564 -12.79 -10.52 26.37
N ILE A 565 -11.72 -10.41 25.58
CA ILE A 565 -10.77 -11.50 25.30
C ILE A 565 -10.05 -11.94 26.58
N ILE A 566 -9.50 -11.01 27.36
CA ILE A 566 -8.85 -11.30 28.65
C ILE A 566 -9.86 -11.92 29.63
N THR A 567 -11.11 -11.46 29.64
CA THR A 567 -12.17 -12.03 30.50
C THR A 567 -12.55 -13.44 30.05
N LEU A 568 -12.70 -13.70 28.75
CA LEU A 568 -12.95 -15.03 28.20
C LEU A 568 -11.78 -15.99 28.48
N GLN A 569 -10.54 -15.52 28.34
CA GLN A 569 -9.33 -16.28 28.66
C GLN A 569 -9.24 -16.60 30.16
N LYS A 570 -9.58 -15.65 31.04
CA LYS A 570 -9.68 -15.87 32.50
C LYS A 570 -10.77 -16.88 32.86
N ILE A 571 -11.96 -16.76 32.29
CA ILE A 571 -13.07 -17.71 32.50
C ILE A 571 -12.66 -19.13 32.06
N THR A 572 -11.90 -19.25 30.97
CA THR A 572 -11.42 -20.54 30.46
C THR A 572 -10.35 -21.14 31.37
N ALA A 573 -9.42 -20.32 31.87
CA ALA A 573 -8.41 -20.74 32.84
C ALA A 573 -9.02 -21.17 34.18
N ASP A 574 -10.03 -20.44 34.69
CA ASP A 574 -10.72 -20.77 35.94
C ASP A 574 -11.54 -22.08 35.82
N LYS A 575 -12.12 -22.35 34.64
CA LYS A 575 -12.79 -23.62 34.36
C LYS A 575 -11.80 -24.79 34.26
N ALA A 576 -10.64 -24.59 33.63
CA ALA A 576 -9.59 -25.60 33.55
C ALA A 576 -8.97 -25.90 34.93
N GLY A 577 -8.77 -24.89 35.77
CA GLY A 577 -8.29 -25.05 37.15
C GLY A 577 -9.27 -25.79 38.06
N LYS A 578 -10.59 -25.61 37.86
CA LYS A 578 -11.63 -26.36 38.59
C LYS A 578 -11.82 -27.80 38.09
N ALA A 579 -11.44 -28.11 36.85
CA ALA A 579 -11.48 -29.48 36.33
C ALA A 579 -10.28 -30.34 36.80
N LEU A 580 -9.21 -29.71 37.28
CA LEU A 580 -7.98 -30.36 37.76
C LEU A 580 -7.88 -30.40 39.30
N SER A 581 -8.91 -29.99 40.05
CA SER A 581 -8.92 -30.21 41.50
C SER A 581 -9.21 -31.69 41.82
N PRO A 582 -8.49 -32.32 42.76
CA PRO A 582 -8.62 -33.76 43.06
C PRO A 582 -9.97 -34.21 43.66
N GLU A 583 -10.97 -33.34 43.77
CA GLU A 583 -12.23 -33.64 44.47
C GLU A 583 -13.31 -34.31 43.61
N ASN A 584 -13.10 -34.45 42.29
CA ASN A 584 -14.07 -35.13 41.40
C ASN A 584 -13.62 -36.53 40.94
N ALA A 585 -12.62 -37.13 41.59
CA ALA A 585 -12.27 -38.54 41.41
C ALA A 585 -12.74 -39.36 42.62
N GLN A 586 -14.05 -39.55 42.74
CA GLN A 586 -14.68 -40.64 43.50
C GLN A 586 -15.92 -41.15 42.77
#